data_AF-A0AAW8RQI3-F1
#
_entry.id   AF-A0AAW8RQI3-F1
#
_cell.length_a   1.000
_cell.length_b   1.000
_cell.length_c   1.000
_cell.angle_alpha   90.00
_cell.angle_beta   90.00
_cell.angle_gamma   90.00
#
_symmetry.space_group_name_H-M   'P 1'
#
loop_
_entity.id
_entity.type
_entity.pdbx_description
1 polymer ?
#
loop_
_entity_poly.entity_id
_entity_poly.type
_entity_poly.pdbx_seq_one_letter_code
_entity_poly.pdbx_strand_id
1 'polypeptide(L)'
;MTTTGKKLKVIFMLIILSLSNFVPLSAIADTTDDPTVLETISAEVISDQSGKKALNIKLNANNTSAEKIEKEIGLVENYLSDVERKEGDGYAYQVNSGKITLEISSNTKQTIDLSFPIDPALYHSQANKLIVDNKEYDIIDETENKKDTDVSVPKPDEIEEESSKENENSVSPFTLPTLSLPAVSVPSNQTIPTEYTTDDQGTYPKASWQPTGNTNVLDHQGNKNGTNQWDGINSWNGDPNDRTHSYIEYGGTGTQADYAIRKYAKETSTPGLFDVYLNARGNVQKDITPLDLVLVVDWSGSMNDNNRIGEVKIG
;
A
#
# COMPACT_ATOMS: atom_id res chain seq x y z
N MET A 1 -40.22 10.37 13.67
CA MET A 1 -38.82 10.22 14.15
C MET A 1 -38.01 9.71 12.97
N THR A 2 -37.21 10.58 12.37
CA THR A 2 -36.39 10.32 11.19
C THR A 2 -34.97 10.05 11.63
N THR A 3 -34.50 8.81 11.49
CA THR A 3 -33.10 8.42 11.71
C THR A 3 -32.35 8.45 10.39
N THR A 4 -31.49 9.45 10.23
CA THR A 4 -30.61 9.62 9.07
C THR A 4 -29.44 8.63 9.19
N GLY A 5 -29.47 7.55 8.41
CA GLY A 5 -28.37 6.59 8.31
C GLY A 5 -27.22 7.13 7.46
N LYS A 6 -26.00 7.15 8.01
CA LYS A 6 -24.78 7.55 7.29
C LYS A 6 -24.39 6.44 6.31
N LYS A 7 -24.28 6.77 5.01
CA LYS A 7 -23.81 5.86 3.96
C LYS A 7 -22.27 5.87 3.92
N LEU A 8 -21.66 4.69 3.97
CA LEU A 8 -20.21 4.48 3.89
C LEU A 8 -19.77 4.47 2.42
N LYS A 9 -18.87 5.38 2.03
CA LYS A 9 -18.22 5.39 0.70
C LYS A 9 -16.95 4.54 0.80
N VAL A 10 -16.90 3.43 0.06
CA VAL A 10 -15.73 2.53 0.01
C VAL A 10 -15.12 2.62 -1.38
N ILE A 11 -13.90 3.17 -1.47
CA ILE A 11 -13.10 3.27 -2.70
C ILE A 11 -12.11 2.09 -2.74
N PHE A 12 -11.83 1.54 -3.93
CA PHE A 12 -11.00 0.34 -4.13
C PHE A 12 -9.70 0.66 -4.88
N MET A 13 -8.56 0.17 -4.37
CA MET A 13 -7.22 0.30 -4.93
C MET A 13 -6.67 -1.12 -5.19
N LEU A 14 -6.25 -1.41 -6.42
CA LEU A 14 -5.61 -2.68 -6.83
C LEU A 14 -4.13 -2.67 -6.40
N ILE A 15 -3.64 -3.74 -5.76
CA ILE A 15 -2.20 -3.94 -5.50
C ILE A 15 -1.73 -5.18 -6.25
N ILE A 16 -0.81 -5.02 -7.20
CA ILE A 16 -0.10 -6.10 -7.87
C ILE A 16 1.17 -6.37 -7.07
N LEU A 17 1.30 -7.58 -6.53
CA LEU A 17 2.51 -8.06 -5.86
C LEU A 17 3.39 -8.78 -6.90
N SER A 18 4.40 -8.07 -7.41
CA SER A 18 5.58 -8.69 -8.01
C SER A 18 6.76 -8.44 -7.07
N LEU A 19 7.30 -9.51 -6.49
CA LEU A 19 8.56 -9.43 -5.74
C LEU A 19 9.70 -9.17 -6.71
N SER A 20 10.24 -7.95 -6.69
CA SER A 20 11.69 -7.71 -6.62
C SER A 20 11.95 -6.21 -6.43
N ASN A 21 12.70 -5.91 -5.37
CA ASN A 21 13.14 -4.60 -4.88
C ASN A 21 12.02 -3.68 -4.34
N PHE A 22 12.07 -3.49 -3.02
CA PHE A 22 11.30 -2.49 -2.29
C PHE A 22 11.64 -1.09 -2.82
N VAL A 23 10.80 -0.58 -3.71
CA VAL A 23 10.59 0.86 -3.87
C VAL A 23 9.12 1.10 -3.50
N PRO A 24 8.81 2.03 -2.59
CA PRO A 24 7.42 2.31 -2.20
C PRO A 24 6.65 2.88 -3.39
N LEU A 25 6.03 1.98 -4.16
CA LEU A 25 5.08 2.30 -5.23
C LEU A 25 3.78 2.74 -4.59
N SER A 26 3.35 3.90 -5.01
CA SER A 26 2.51 4.72 -4.22
C SER A 26 1.65 5.42 -5.28
N ALA A 27 0.42 4.92 -5.33
CA ALA A 27 -0.43 4.91 -6.51
C ALA A 27 -1.46 6.03 -6.38
N ILE A 28 -1.68 6.77 -7.46
CA ILE A 28 -2.59 7.92 -7.54
C ILE A 28 -3.90 7.46 -8.18
N ALA A 29 -5.02 7.67 -7.47
CA ALA A 29 -6.36 7.46 -8.00
C ALA A 29 -6.81 8.69 -8.79
N ASP A 30 -6.95 8.56 -10.12
CA ASP A 30 -7.61 9.56 -10.96
C ASP A 30 -9.13 9.38 -10.86
N THR A 31 -9.79 10.19 -10.03
CA THR A 31 -11.26 10.24 -9.96
C THR A 31 -11.76 11.68 -9.91
N THR A 32 -11.59 12.48 -10.96
CA THR A 32 -12.44 13.66 -11.23
C THR A 32 -12.07 14.26 -12.58
N ASP A 33 -13.03 14.87 -13.27
CA ASP A 33 -12.79 15.77 -14.44
C ASP A 33 -12.02 17.07 -14.04
N ASP A 34 -11.38 17.06 -12.87
CA ASP A 34 -10.48 18.07 -12.31
C ASP A 34 -9.40 17.27 -11.53
N PRO A 35 -8.15 17.17 -12.00
CA PRO A 35 -7.16 16.30 -11.36
C PRO A 35 -6.90 16.83 -9.95
N THR A 36 -7.41 16.10 -8.95
CA THR A 36 -7.16 16.44 -7.55
C THR A 36 -5.65 16.41 -7.33
N VAL A 37 -5.07 17.59 -7.09
CA VAL A 37 -3.60 17.76 -6.99
C VAL A 37 -3.03 17.00 -5.80
N LEU A 38 -3.82 16.84 -4.72
CA LEU A 38 -3.41 16.17 -3.49
C LEU A 38 -4.52 15.26 -2.93
N GLU A 39 -4.19 13.99 -2.72
CA GLU A 39 -5.04 13.02 -2.03
C GLU A 39 -4.31 12.49 -0.79
N THR A 40 -4.93 12.59 0.38
CA THR A 40 -4.35 12.07 1.64
C THR A 40 -4.61 10.56 1.76
N ILE A 41 -3.54 9.78 1.90
CA ILE A 41 -3.60 8.33 2.14
C ILE A 41 -3.69 8.03 3.63
N SER A 42 -2.81 8.63 4.44
CA SER A 42 -2.81 8.47 5.89
C SER A 42 -2.18 9.66 6.61
N ALA A 43 -2.54 9.84 7.87
CA ALA A 43 -1.97 10.82 8.79
C ALA A 43 -1.90 10.20 10.19
N GLU A 44 -0.69 10.02 10.70
CA GLU A 44 -0.43 9.21 11.90
C GLU A 44 0.62 9.88 12.78
N VAL A 45 0.38 9.88 14.10
CA VAL A 45 1.40 10.28 15.07
C VAL A 45 2.15 9.04 15.52
N ILE A 46 3.43 8.99 15.19
CA ILE A 46 4.34 7.93 15.63
C ILE A 46 5.28 8.44 16.72
N SER A 47 5.72 7.54 17.60
CA SER A 47 6.75 7.82 18.59
C SER A 47 8.00 7.02 18.27
N ASP A 48 9.16 7.67 18.26
CA ASP A 48 10.43 6.95 18.15
C ASP A 48 10.79 6.25 19.48
N GLN A 49 11.88 5.47 19.47
CA GLN A 49 12.36 4.74 20.66
C GLN A 49 12.73 5.66 21.84
N SER A 50 12.98 6.95 21.58
CA SER A 50 13.27 7.97 22.59
C SER A 50 12.01 8.67 23.11
N GLY A 51 10.83 8.31 22.60
CA GLY A 51 9.54 8.92 22.93
C GLY A 51 9.29 10.26 22.23
N LYS A 52 10.13 10.66 21.26
CA LYS A 52 9.85 11.85 20.45
C LYS A 52 8.77 11.51 19.44
N LYS A 53 7.77 12.38 19.36
CA LYS A 53 6.64 12.21 18.46
C LYS A 53 6.86 12.94 17.14
N ALA A 54 6.40 12.33 16.05
CA ALA A 54 6.36 12.94 14.73
C ALA A 54 5.00 12.68 14.08
N LEU A 55 4.50 13.66 13.34
CA LEU A 55 3.35 13.50 12.46
C LEU A 55 3.83 13.01 11.10
N ASN A 56 3.47 11.78 10.76
CA ASN A 56 3.68 11.21 9.44
C ASN A 56 2.45 11.43 8.58
N ILE A 57 2.65 11.93 7.37
CA ILE A 57 1.59 12.14 6.39
C ILE A 57 2.01 11.49 5.07
N LYS A 58 1.15 10.61 4.56
CA LYS A 58 1.32 9.99 3.26
C LYS A 58 0.31 10.56 2.27
N LEU A 59 0.82 11.11 1.17
CA LEU A 59 0.03 11.92 0.23
C LEU A 59 0.32 11.53 -1.21
N ASN A 60 -0.73 11.36 -2.00
CA ASN A 60 -0.67 11.24 -3.45
C ASN A 60 -0.65 12.63 -4.10
N ALA A 61 0.39 12.94 -4.86
CA ALA A 61 0.56 14.21 -5.57
C ALA A 61 0.42 14.01 -7.09
N ASN A 62 -0.55 14.68 -7.70
CA ASN A 62 -0.84 14.61 -9.13
C ASN A 62 -0.89 16.02 -9.75
N ASN A 63 0.28 16.59 -10.05
CA ASN A 63 0.36 17.85 -10.77
C ASN A 63 0.53 17.59 -12.26
N THR A 64 -0.57 17.62 -13.02
CA THR A 64 -0.55 17.49 -14.49
C THR A 64 -0.30 18.83 -15.22
N SER A 65 -0.08 19.92 -14.49
CA SER A 65 0.13 21.24 -15.07
C SER A 65 1.60 21.46 -15.47
N ALA A 66 1.83 22.41 -16.37
CA ALA A 66 3.17 22.81 -16.79
C ALA A 66 3.89 23.71 -15.76
N GLU A 67 3.18 24.17 -14.73
CA GLU A 67 3.72 25.01 -13.66
C GLU A 67 3.81 24.23 -12.35
N LYS A 68 4.63 24.74 -11.43
CA LYS A 68 4.66 24.23 -10.06
C LYS A 68 3.41 24.68 -9.31
N ILE A 69 2.91 23.84 -8.41
CA ILE A 69 1.73 24.15 -7.58
C ILE A 69 2.14 24.16 -6.12
N GLU A 70 1.69 25.17 -5.39
CA GLU A 70 1.85 25.26 -3.93
C GLU A 70 0.53 24.90 -3.24
N LYS A 71 0.65 24.12 -2.15
CA LYS A 71 -0.47 23.65 -1.34
C LYS A 71 -0.18 23.88 0.13
N GLU A 72 -1.19 24.39 0.84
CA GLU A 72 -1.15 24.54 2.29
C GLU A 72 -1.81 23.32 2.94
N ILE A 73 -1.12 22.71 3.89
CA ILE A 73 -1.63 21.64 4.73
C ILE A 73 -1.64 22.17 6.18
N GLY A 74 -2.80 22.11 6.81
CA GLY A 74 -3.03 22.63 8.15
C GLY A 74 -3.38 21.53 9.14
N LEU A 75 -3.40 21.90 10.42
CA LEU A 75 -4.00 21.12 11.50
C LEU A 75 -5.07 21.98 12.17
N VAL A 76 -6.13 21.33 12.68
CA VAL A 76 -7.15 22.03 13.48
C VAL A 76 -6.51 22.64 14.74
N GLU A 77 -5.67 21.85 15.42
CA GLU A 77 -4.80 22.34 16.48
C GLU A 77 -3.34 22.19 16.09
N ASN A 78 -2.60 23.29 16.09
CA ASN A 78 -1.22 23.26 15.66
C ASN A 78 -0.30 22.80 16.81
N TYR A 79 0.45 21.73 16.55
CA TYR A 79 1.49 21.22 17.45
C TYR A 79 2.81 20.94 16.70
N LEU A 80 2.97 21.42 15.46
CA LEU A 80 4.18 21.15 14.68
C LEU A 80 5.29 22.12 15.03
N SER A 81 6.51 21.60 15.15
CA SER A 81 7.72 22.42 15.20
C SER A 81 8.05 22.95 13.80
N ASP A 82 8.70 24.12 13.73
CA ASP A 82 9.15 24.68 12.47
C ASP A 82 10.20 23.78 11.79
N VAL A 83 10.14 23.72 10.47
CA VAL A 83 11.03 22.92 9.63
C VAL A 83 11.47 23.80 8.48
N GLU A 84 12.79 24.03 8.39
CA GLU A 84 13.39 24.70 7.24
C GLU A 84 13.07 23.95 5.94
N ARG A 85 13.06 24.67 4.82
CA ARG A 85 12.69 24.11 3.52
C ARG A 85 13.57 22.92 3.17
N LYS A 86 12.93 21.79 2.87
CA LYS A 86 13.57 20.56 2.40
C LYS A 86 13.09 20.23 0.99
N GLU A 87 14.01 19.79 0.15
CA GLU A 87 13.73 19.36 -1.22
C GLU A 87 13.74 17.83 -1.31
N GLY A 88 12.75 17.29 -2.01
CA GLY A 88 12.68 15.90 -2.43
C GLY A 88 12.62 15.80 -3.94
N ASP A 89 12.61 14.57 -4.46
CA ASP A 89 12.45 14.35 -5.89
C ASP A 89 11.02 14.74 -6.32
N GLY A 90 10.87 15.80 -7.10
CA GLY A 90 9.57 16.28 -7.59
C GLY A 90 8.75 17.16 -6.62
N TYR A 91 9.24 17.44 -5.41
CA TYR A 91 8.53 18.27 -4.42
C TYR A 91 9.46 18.99 -3.44
N ALA A 92 8.95 20.01 -2.75
CA ALA A 92 9.63 20.66 -1.64
C ALA A 92 8.63 21.00 -0.54
N TYR A 93 9.05 20.99 0.72
CA TYR A 93 8.18 21.32 1.84
C TYR A 93 8.89 22.14 2.91
N GLN A 94 8.09 22.89 3.69
CA GLN A 94 8.55 23.62 4.86
C GLN A 94 7.41 23.70 5.88
N VAL A 95 7.76 23.89 7.15
CA VAL A 95 6.81 24.19 8.22
C VAL A 95 7.17 25.54 8.83
N ASN A 96 6.23 26.48 8.80
CA ASN A 96 6.41 27.79 9.39
C ASN A 96 5.18 28.15 10.23
N SER A 97 5.41 28.44 11.51
CA SER A 97 4.34 28.70 12.48
C SER A 97 3.31 27.57 12.48
N GLY A 98 3.82 26.33 12.32
CA GLY A 98 3.09 25.06 12.16
C GLY A 98 2.03 24.98 11.05
N LYS A 99 2.16 25.81 10.01
CA LYS A 99 1.56 25.55 8.71
C LYS A 99 2.55 24.83 7.81
N ILE A 100 2.11 23.75 7.18
CA ILE A 100 2.91 23.03 6.20
C ILE A 100 2.65 23.66 4.82
N THR A 101 3.70 24.10 4.15
CA THR A 101 3.67 24.48 2.74
C THR A 101 4.32 23.36 1.93
N LEU A 102 3.60 22.80 0.97
CA LEU A 102 4.07 21.76 0.05
C LEU A 102 4.02 22.28 -1.39
N GLU A 103 5.19 22.34 -2.03
CA GLU A 103 5.35 22.69 -3.44
C GLU A 103 5.54 21.40 -4.25
N ILE A 104 4.77 21.24 -5.32
CA ILE A 104 4.82 20.08 -6.23
C ILE A 104 5.27 20.58 -7.60
N SER A 105 6.33 19.97 -8.14
CA SER A 105 6.87 20.30 -9.46
C SER A 105 5.87 20.02 -10.58
N SER A 106 6.04 20.66 -11.73
CA SER A 106 5.20 20.41 -12.90
C SER A 106 5.29 18.96 -13.37
N ASN A 107 4.21 18.43 -13.94
CA ASN A 107 4.12 17.06 -14.46
C ASN A 107 4.52 15.96 -13.46
N THR A 108 4.28 16.17 -12.16
CA THR A 108 4.66 15.24 -11.10
C THR A 108 3.49 14.32 -10.75
N LYS A 109 3.73 13.01 -10.79
CA LYS A 109 2.77 11.95 -10.39
C LYS A 109 3.48 10.95 -9.48
N GLN A 110 3.42 11.16 -8.17
CA GLN A 110 4.06 10.30 -7.16
C GLN A 110 3.34 10.38 -5.81
N THR A 111 3.59 9.42 -4.93
CA THR A 111 3.29 9.63 -3.50
C THR A 111 4.49 10.19 -2.77
N ILE A 112 4.18 10.97 -1.76
CA ILE A 112 5.10 11.70 -0.91
C ILE A 112 4.86 11.22 0.52
N ASP A 113 5.92 10.77 1.17
CA ASP A 113 5.95 10.46 2.60
C ASP A 113 6.62 11.64 3.33
N LEU A 114 5.88 12.31 4.21
CA LEU A 114 6.33 13.46 4.98
C LEU A 114 6.35 13.10 6.47
N SER A 115 7.38 13.55 7.19
CA SER A 115 7.50 13.36 8.62
C SER A 115 7.87 14.69 9.29
N PHE A 116 7.00 15.16 10.18
CA PHE A 116 7.10 16.45 10.82
C PHE A 116 7.30 16.31 12.33
N PRO A 117 8.34 16.96 12.90
CA PRO A 117 8.54 16.95 14.34
C PRO A 117 7.38 17.66 15.06
N ILE A 118 6.92 17.05 16.15
CA ILE A 118 5.88 17.62 17.02
C ILE A 118 6.56 18.38 18.16
N ASP A 119 6.07 19.59 18.45
CA ASP A 119 6.42 20.33 19.66
C ASP A 119 5.70 19.71 20.88
N PRO A 120 6.44 19.08 21.82
CA PRO A 120 5.84 18.45 22.99
C PRO A 120 5.09 19.44 23.90
N ALA A 121 5.42 20.73 23.86
CA ALA A 121 4.75 21.75 24.67
C ALA A 121 3.33 22.06 24.17
N LEU A 122 3.08 21.85 22.87
CA LEU A 122 1.81 22.13 22.21
C LEU A 122 0.96 20.86 22.02
N TYR A 123 1.56 19.68 22.21
CA TYR A 123 0.89 18.41 21.99
C TYR A 123 0.19 17.90 23.26
N HIS A 124 -1.15 17.87 23.23
CA HIS A 124 -1.97 17.49 24.39
C HIS A 124 -2.63 16.10 24.29
N SER A 125 -2.14 15.22 23.40
CA SER A 125 -2.64 13.83 23.25
C SER A 125 -4.16 13.73 23.03
N GLN A 126 -4.74 14.66 22.25
CA GLN A 126 -6.16 14.63 21.91
C GLN A 126 -6.37 14.39 20.41
N ALA A 127 -7.53 13.81 20.07
CA ALA A 127 -7.94 13.60 18.69
C ALA A 127 -7.88 14.92 17.91
N ASN A 128 -7.02 14.99 16.91
CA ASN A 128 -6.83 16.16 16.06
C ASN A 128 -7.08 15.78 14.59
N LYS A 129 -7.25 16.78 13.74
CA LYS A 129 -7.57 16.60 12.32
C LYS A 129 -6.58 17.36 11.44
N LEU A 130 -6.21 16.70 10.34
CA LEU A 130 -5.43 17.30 9.26
C LEU A 130 -6.38 18.01 8.29
N ILE A 131 -6.00 19.19 7.82
CA ILE A 131 -6.76 19.97 6.84
C ILE A 131 -5.97 20.01 5.54
N VAL A 132 -6.49 19.39 4.48
CA VAL A 132 -5.91 19.40 3.12
C VAL A 132 -7.00 19.78 2.13
N ASP A 133 -6.77 20.81 1.31
CA ASP A 133 -7.75 21.31 0.33
C ASP A 133 -9.15 21.53 0.94
N ASN A 134 -9.18 22.16 2.13
CA ASN A 134 -10.40 22.43 2.92
C ASN A 134 -11.19 21.17 3.36
N LYS A 135 -10.59 19.99 3.28
CA LYS A 135 -11.16 18.73 3.80
C LYS A 135 -10.42 18.31 5.07
N GLU A 136 -11.17 17.79 6.03
CA GLU A 136 -10.63 17.27 7.29
C GLU A 136 -10.38 15.76 7.20
N TYR A 137 -9.24 15.32 7.73
CA TYR A 137 -8.85 13.92 7.84
C TYR A 137 -8.49 13.59 9.28
N ASP A 138 -8.91 12.42 9.77
CA ASP A 138 -8.58 11.97 11.11
C ASP A 138 -7.09 11.63 11.23
N ILE A 139 -6.45 12.08 12.31
CA ILE A 139 -5.08 11.71 12.65
C ILE A 139 -5.14 10.58 13.67
N ILE A 140 -4.52 9.44 13.35
CA ILE A 140 -4.46 8.29 14.25
C ILE A 140 -3.26 8.44 15.18
N ASP A 141 -3.46 8.36 16.50
CA ASP A 141 -2.38 8.27 17.48
C ASP A 141 -2.25 6.82 17.96
N GLU A 142 -1.13 6.17 17.63
CA GLU A 142 -0.88 4.77 18.03
C GLU A 142 -0.74 4.60 19.55
N THR A 143 -0.64 5.68 20.32
CA THR A 143 -0.52 5.62 21.79
C THR A 143 -1.83 5.23 22.51
N GLU A 144 -3.01 5.35 21.87
CA GLU A 144 -4.31 5.12 22.54
C GLU A 144 -4.91 3.70 22.39
N ASN A 145 -4.34 2.82 21.55
CA ASN A 145 -4.87 1.44 21.37
C ASN A 145 -3.92 0.36 21.90
N LYS A 146 -3.66 0.35 23.21
CA LYS A 146 -3.17 -0.86 23.90
C LYS A 146 -3.99 -1.13 25.16
N LYS A 147 -5.10 -1.84 24.99
CA LYS A 147 -5.65 -2.68 26.05
C LYS A 147 -5.61 -4.15 25.59
N ASP A 148 -4.64 -4.86 26.18
CA ASP A 148 -4.52 -6.31 26.34
C ASP A 148 -4.77 -7.20 25.13
N THR A 149 -3.71 -7.63 24.46
CA THR A 149 -3.50 -9.06 24.16
C THR A 149 -2.00 -9.33 24.06
N ASP A 150 -1.49 -10.06 25.05
CA ASP A 150 -0.12 -10.52 25.20
C ASP A 150 0.16 -11.68 24.21
N VAL A 151 1.04 -11.45 23.23
CA VAL A 151 1.76 -12.53 22.54
C VAL A 151 3.20 -12.09 22.30
N SER A 152 4.09 -12.71 23.08
CA SER A 152 5.54 -12.58 23.02
C SER A 152 6.12 -12.99 21.67
N VAL A 153 6.99 -12.15 21.10
CA VAL A 153 7.96 -12.52 20.04
C VAL A 153 9.34 -11.99 20.47
N PRO A 154 10.43 -12.76 20.29
CA PRO A 154 11.72 -12.49 20.92
C PRO A 154 12.53 -11.40 20.20
N LYS A 155 13.34 -10.71 21.00
CA LYS A 155 14.33 -9.69 20.67
C LYS A 155 15.46 -10.23 19.78
N PRO A 156 15.87 -9.54 18.71
CA PRO A 156 17.20 -9.66 18.11
C PRO A 156 18.14 -8.61 18.71
N ASP A 157 19.33 -9.07 19.09
CA ASP A 157 20.38 -8.28 19.71
C ASP A 157 21.04 -7.27 18.75
N GLU A 158 21.46 -6.18 19.37
CA GLU A 158 22.19 -5.03 18.89
C GLU A 158 23.65 -5.41 18.58
N ILE A 159 24.15 -5.08 17.38
CA ILE A 159 25.59 -5.06 17.10
C ILE A 159 25.92 -3.71 16.46
N GLU A 160 26.77 -2.97 17.16
CA GLU A 160 27.33 -1.68 16.83
C GLU A 160 28.22 -1.78 15.56
N GLU A 161 28.01 -0.90 14.58
CA GLU A 161 28.92 -0.73 13.45
C GLU A 161 30.08 0.20 13.83
N GLU A 162 31.28 -0.37 14.02
CA GLU A 162 32.52 0.39 14.09
C GLU A 162 33.15 0.48 12.69
N SER A 163 33.31 1.74 12.23
CA SER A 163 33.95 2.12 10.98
C SER A 163 35.42 1.70 10.94
N SER A 164 35.85 1.00 9.88
CA SER A 164 37.27 0.83 9.58
C SER A 164 37.56 0.92 8.07
N LYS A 165 38.67 1.61 7.78
CA LYS A 165 39.09 2.16 6.49
C LYS A 165 39.48 1.10 5.45
N GLU A 166 39.24 1.44 4.18
CA GLU A 166 39.62 0.71 2.98
C GLU A 166 41.11 0.34 2.93
N ASN A 167 41.39 -0.87 2.47
CA ASN A 167 42.72 -1.31 2.02
C ASN A 167 42.58 -1.92 0.62
N GLU A 168 43.10 -1.24 -0.40
CA GLU A 168 42.84 -1.44 -1.84
C GLU A 168 43.45 -2.71 -2.47
N ASN A 169 43.60 -3.84 -1.77
CA ASN A 169 44.15 -5.04 -2.43
C ASN A 169 43.58 -6.38 -1.94
N SER A 170 42.32 -6.42 -1.50
CA SER A 170 41.62 -7.66 -1.17
C SER A 170 40.94 -8.24 -2.42
N VAL A 171 41.53 -9.28 -3.00
CA VAL A 171 40.79 -10.16 -3.91
C VAL A 171 39.80 -10.95 -3.06
N SER A 172 38.52 -10.59 -3.11
CA SER A 172 37.41 -11.34 -2.50
C SER A 172 37.19 -12.64 -3.28
N PRO A 173 37.45 -13.83 -2.71
CA PRO A 173 37.17 -15.10 -3.38
C PRO A 173 35.69 -15.50 -3.31
N PHE A 174 34.82 -14.66 -2.74
CA PHE A 174 33.39 -14.92 -2.55
C PHE A 174 32.50 -13.81 -3.12
N THR A 175 32.91 -13.17 -4.21
CA THR A 175 31.96 -12.39 -5.01
C THR A 175 30.91 -13.36 -5.53
N LEU A 176 29.71 -13.34 -4.93
CA LEU A 176 28.57 -14.13 -5.39
C LEU A 176 28.41 -13.89 -6.90
N PRO A 177 28.25 -14.94 -7.74
CA PRO A 177 27.96 -14.73 -9.14
C PRO A 177 26.62 -13.97 -9.22
N THR A 178 26.68 -12.72 -9.68
CA THR A 178 25.49 -12.00 -10.09
C THR A 178 24.99 -12.65 -11.37
N LEU A 179 23.95 -13.47 -11.23
CA LEU A 179 23.16 -13.94 -12.37
C LEU A 179 22.55 -12.71 -13.05
N SER A 180 23.24 -12.19 -14.06
CA SER A 180 22.67 -11.22 -14.99
C SER A 180 21.68 -11.98 -15.88
N LEU A 181 20.46 -12.15 -15.38
CA LEU A 181 19.36 -12.56 -16.23
C LEU A 181 18.97 -11.37 -17.12
N PRO A 182 18.81 -11.54 -18.44
CA PRO A 182 18.19 -10.51 -19.25
C PRO A 182 16.83 -10.18 -18.64
N ALA A 183 16.51 -8.88 -18.55
CA ALA A 183 15.22 -8.43 -18.02
C ALA A 183 14.09 -9.11 -18.82
N VAL A 184 13.46 -10.12 -18.21
CA VAL A 184 12.28 -10.75 -18.78
C VAL A 184 11.17 -9.73 -18.65
N SER A 185 10.70 -9.20 -19.77
CA SER A 185 9.51 -8.36 -19.79
C SER A 185 8.33 -9.23 -19.32
N VAL A 186 7.89 -9.03 -18.08
CA VAL A 186 6.65 -9.65 -17.61
C VAL A 186 5.51 -9.01 -18.39
N PRO A 187 4.73 -9.75 -19.19
CA PRO A 187 3.57 -9.19 -19.85
C PRO A 187 2.62 -8.65 -18.77
N SER A 188 2.31 -7.35 -18.83
CA SER A 188 1.31 -6.78 -17.93
C SER A 188 -0.08 -7.17 -18.41
N ASN A 189 -0.88 -7.71 -17.49
CA ASN A 189 -2.29 -7.98 -17.79
C ASN A 189 -3.03 -6.65 -18.01
N GLN A 190 -3.96 -6.66 -18.96
CA GLN A 190 -4.80 -5.49 -19.23
C GLN A 190 -5.59 -5.11 -17.97
N THR A 191 -5.58 -3.81 -17.63
CA THR A 191 -6.42 -3.28 -16.56
C THR A 191 -7.89 -3.41 -16.95
N ILE A 192 -8.68 -4.04 -16.07
CA ILE A 192 -10.15 -4.12 -16.19
C ILE A 192 -10.74 -3.00 -15.32
N PRO A 193 -11.21 -1.88 -15.92
CA PRO A 193 -11.72 -0.75 -15.15
C PRO A 193 -13.09 -1.07 -14.54
N THR A 194 -13.23 -0.87 -13.24
CA THR A 194 -14.53 -0.92 -12.55
C THR A 194 -15.29 0.38 -12.77
N GLU A 195 -16.56 0.31 -13.17
CA GLU A 195 -17.40 1.48 -13.43
C GLU A 195 -18.33 1.78 -12.24
N TYR A 196 -18.43 3.07 -11.89
CA TYR A 196 -19.31 3.55 -10.83
C TYR A 196 -20.32 4.56 -11.41
N THR A 197 -21.52 4.58 -10.85
CA THR A 197 -22.54 5.60 -11.14
C THR A 197 -22.74 6.47 -9.91
N THR A 198 -22.98 7.76 -10.11
CA THR A 198 -23.34 8.71 -9.05
C THR A 198 -24.68 9.35 -9.37
N ASP A 199 -25.61 9.24 -8.42
CA ASP A 199 -26.93 9.88 -8.47
C ASP A 199 -27.35 10.35 -7.05
N ASP A 200 -28.62 10.73 -6.88
CA ASP A 200 -29.18 11.17 -5.59
C ASP A 200 -29.09 10.11 -4.47
N GLN A 201 -28.86 8.84 -4.81
CA GLN A 201 -28.65 7.75 -3.86
C GLN A 201 -27.18 7.56 -3.45
N GLY A 202 -26.25 8.23 -4.12
CA GLY A 202 -24.81 8.19 -3.83
C GLY A 202 -23.98 7.62 -4.97
N THR A 203 -22.75 7.20 -4.67
CA THR A 203 -21.83 6.59 -5.64
C THR A 203 -21.73 5.10 -5.38
N TYR A 204 -21.97 4.28 -6.41
CA TYR A 204 -22.02 2.83 -6.27
C TYR A 204 -21.63 2.09 -7.57
N PRO A 205 -21.23 0.80 -7.49
CA PRO A 205 -20.84 0.02 -8.67
C PRO A 205 -21.98 -0.10 -9.67
N LYS A 206 -21.69 0.20 -10.95
CA LYS A 206 -22.66 0.06 -12.04
C LYS A 206 -23.03 -1.40 -12.28
N ALA A 207 -22.04 -2.29 -12.22
CA ALA A 207 -22.23 -3.74 -12.16
C ALA A 207 -22.14 -4.17 -10.70
N SER A 208 -23.30 -4.31 -10.07
CA SER A 208 -23.39 -4.53 -8.63
C SER A 208 -24.09 -5.82 -8.24
N TRP A 209 -23.79 -6.29 -7.03
CA TRP A 209 -24.49 -7.37 -6.37
C TRP A 209 -24.71 -7.04 -4.90
N GLN A 210 -25.66 -7.76 -4.29
CA GLN A 210 -26.06 -7.52 -2.91
C GLN A 210 -25.96 -8.82 -2.07
N PRO A 211 -25.34 -8.78 -0.88
CA PRO A 211 -25.36 -9.92 0.02
C PRO A 211 -26.78 -10.32 0.41
N THR A 212 -27.09 -11.62 0.35
CA THR A 212 -28.43 -12.12 0.66
C THR A 212 -28.84 -11.71 2.08
N GLY A 213 -29.97 -11.02 2.19
CA GLY A 213 -30.50 -10.54 3.48
C GLY A 213 -29.89 -9.23 3.98
N ASN A 214 -29.02 -8.58 3.20
CA ASN A 214 -28.39 -7.31 3.53
C ASN A 214 -28.79 -6.24 2.53
N THR A 215 -29.61 -5.26 2.92
CA THR A 215 -30.10 -4.22 2.00
C THR A 215 -29.22 -2.98 1.92
N ASN A 216 -28.24 -2.85 2.81
CA ASN A 216 -27.47 -1.62 3.00
C ASN A 216 -26.08 -1.67 2.35
N VAL A 217 -25.72 -2.80 1.75
CA VAL A 217 -24.46 -3.00 1.03
C VAL A 217 -24.74 -3.25 -0.44
N LEU A 218 -23.90 -2.65 -1.28
CA LEU A 218 -23.86 -2.88 -2.71
C LEU A 218 -22.41 -3.03 -3.17
N ASP A 219 -22.04 -4.23 -3.58
CA ASP A 219 -20.67 -4.61 -3.94
C ASP A 219 -20.49 -4.73 -5.45
N HIS A 220 -19.25 -4.70 -5.93
CA HIS A 220 -18.94 -4.82 -7.36
C HIS A 220 -19.02 -6.30 -7.81
N GLN A 221 -19.59 -6.55 -8.99
CA GLN A 221 -19.62 -7.88 -9.61
C GLN A 221 -18.22 -8.38 -9.97
N GLY A 222 -18.06 -9.70 -10.07
CA GLY A 222 -16.85 -10.30 -10.61
C GLY A 222 -16.79 -10.17 -12.12
N ASN A 223 -15.68 -10.62 -12.68
CA ASN A 223 -15.45 -10.69 -14.10
C ASN A 223 -15.35 -12.14 -14.54
N LYS A 224 -16.10 -12.53 -15.58
CA LYS A 224 -16.16 -13.94 -15.98
C LYS A 224 -15.00 -14.37 -16.89
N ASN A 225 -14.27 -13.43 -17.50
CA ASN A 225 -13.42 -13.77 -18.65
C ASN A 225 -12.11 -12.99 -18.80
N GLY A 226 -11.71 -12.19 -17.80
CA GLY A 226 -10.59 -11.25 -17.95
C GLY A 226 -10.83 -10.20 -19.06
N THR A 227 -12.10 -9.94 -19.39
CA THR A 227 -12.52 -8.93 -20.38
C THR A 227 -13.32 -7.82 -19.68
N ASN A 228 -14.01 -6.92 -20.40
CA ASN A 228 -14.88 -5.92 -19.78
C ASN A 228 -16.30 -6.45 -19.46
N GLN A 229 -16.51 -7.78 -19.44
CA GLN A 229 -17.81 -8.40 -19.18
C GLN A 229 -17.94 -8.90 -17.73
N TRP A 230 -18.83 -8.26 -16.98
CA TRP A 230 -19.17 -8.63 -15.60
C TRP A 230 -19.97 -9.94 -15.53
N ASP A 231 -19.86 -10.64 -14.39
CA ASP A 231 -20.38 -11.99 -14.20
C ASP A 231 -21.93 -12.10 -14.17
N GLY A 232 -22.63 -10.98 -13.97
CA GLY A 232 -24.09 -10.92 -13.90
C GLY A 232 -24.68 -11.53 -12.63
N ILE A 233 -23.86 -11.85 -11.63
CA ILE A 233 -24.31 -12.43 -10.37
C ILE A 233 -24.77 -11.30 -9.46
N ASN A 234 -26.07 -11.11 -9.34
CA ASN A 234 -26.64 -9.97 -8.60
C ASN A 234 -26.83 -10.22 -7.09
N SER A 235 -26.67 -11.45 -6.60
CA SER A 235 -26.73 -11.76 -5.17
C SER A 235 -26.10 -13.11 -4.81
N TRP A 236 -25.40 -13.16 -3.68
CA TRP A 236 -24.96 -14.39 -2.99
C TRP A 236 -24.76 -14.09 -1.49
N ASN A 237 -24.41 -15.08 -0.66
CA ASN A 237 -24.45 -14.95 0.82
C ASN A 237 -23.29 -14.13 1.45
N GLY A 238 -22.26 -13.78 0.68
CA GLY A 238 -21.08 -13.08 1.19
C GLY A 238 -20.21 -13.90 2.15
N ASP A 239 -20.25 -15.24 2.10
CA ASP A 239 -19.41 -16.09 2.96
C ASP A 239 -17.91 -15.80 2.73
N PRO A 240 -17.15 -15.41 3.76
CA PRO A 240 -15.70 -15.13 3.64
C PRO A 240 -14.87 -16.35 3.23
N ASN A 241 -15.41 -17.57 3.29
CA ASN A 241 -14.77 -18.79 2.82
C ASN A 241 -15.04 -19.09 1.34
N ASP A 242 -15.94 -18.34 0.68
CA ASP A 242 -16.19 -18.48 -0.74
C ASP A 242 -14.91 -18.15 -1.55
N ARG A 243 -14.64 -18.94 -2.58
CA ARG A 243 -13.47 -18.78 -3.48
C ARG A 243 -13.85 -18.69 -4.96
N THR A 244 -15.13 -18.46 -5.24
CA THR A 244 -15.69 -18.59 -6.61
C THR A 244 -16.44 -17.36 -7.08
N HIS A 245 -17.13 -16.64 -6.20
CA HIS A 245 -18.02 -15.54 -6.57
C HIS A 245 -17.31 -14.19 -6.54
N SER A 246 -17.70 -13.29 -7.44
CA SER A 246 -17.29 -11.88 -7.46
C SER A 246 -15.78 -11.62 -7.57
N TYR A 247 -15.02 -12.55 -8.15
CA TYR A 247 -13.62 -12.33 -8.47
C TYR A 247 -13.46 -11.62 -9.81
N ILE A 248 -12.55 -10.65 -9.88
CA ILE A 248 -12.05 -10.08 -11.12
C ILE A 248 -10.77 -10.84 -11.48
N GLU A 249 -10.80 -11.52 -12.61
CA GLU A 249 -9.74 -12.43 -13.05
C GLU A 249 -8.86 -11.75 -14.12
N TYR A 250 -7.54 -11.94 -14.04
CA TYR A 250 -6.55 -11.34 -14.93
C TYR A 250 -5.69 -12.43 -15.58
N GLY A 251 -5.34 -12.24 -16.86
CA GLY A 251 -4.47 -13.18 -17.59
C GLY A 251 -5.09 -14.54 -17.92
N GLY A 252 -6.41 -14.67 -17.82
CA GLY A 252 -7.14 -15.91 -18.07
C GLY A 252 -8.41 -16.00 -17.22
N THR A 253 -9.01 -17.18 -17.16
CA THR A 253 -10.30 -17.40 -16.48
C THR A 253 -10.25 -18.61 -15.54
N GLY A 254 -10.92 -18.54 -14.39
CA GLY A 254 -10.96 -19.58 -13.38
C GLY A 254 -9.56 -20.00 -12.92
N THR A 255 -9.27 -21.31 -13.00
CA THR A 255 -7.95 -21.89 -12.72
C THR A 255 -6.90 -21.48 -13.74
N GLN A 256 -7.32 -20.90 -14.87
CA GLN A 256 -6.42 -20.40 -15.89
C GLN A 256 -5.97 -18.96 -15.69
N ALA A 257 -6.66 -18.16 -14.87
CA ALA A 257 -6.25 -16.80 -14.56
C ALA A 257 -4.86 -16.76 -13.90
N ASP A 258 -4.00 -15.81 -14.27
CA ASP A 258 -2.71 -15.58 -13.63
C ASP A 258 -2.89 -15.16 -12.18
N TYR A 259 -3.87 -14.29 -11.96
CA TYR A 259 -4.34 -13.91 -10.64
C TYR A 259 -5.79 -13.45 -10.70
N ALA A 260 -6.44 -13.48 -9.55
CA ALA A 260 -7.79 -12.97 -9.38
C ALA A 260 -7.90 -12.23 -8.04
N ILE A 261 -8.68 -11.15 -8.02
CA ILE A 261 -8.89 -10.35 -6.82
C ILE A 261 -10.36 -10.17 -6.54
N ARG A 262 -10.71 -9.91 -5.29
CA ARG A 262 -12.06 -9.56 -4.87
C ARG A 262 -12.00 -8.63 -3.66
N LYS A 263 -12.86 -7.60 -3.66
CA LYS A 263 -13.22 -6.86 -2.46
C LYS A 263 -14.74 -6.77 -2.37
N TYR A 264 -15.24 -7.00 -1.17
CA TYR A 264 -16.66 -6.83 -0.88
C TYR A 264 -16.86 -6.52 0.60
N ALA A 265 -18.00 -5.94 0.93
CA ALA A 265 -18.40 -5.66 2.29
C ALA A 265 -19.62 -6.49 2.69
N LYS A 266 -19.88 -6.60 3.99
CA LYS A 266 -21.09 -7.18 4.53
C LYS A 266 -21.42 -6.49 5.84
N GLU A 267 -22.62 -5.94 5.95
CA GLU A 267 -23.11 -5.44 7.23
C GLU A 267 -23.22 -6.61 8.21
N THR A 268 -22.72 -6.38 9.41
CA THR A 268 -22.79 -7.32 10.52
C THR A 268 -24.20 -7.34 11.11
N SER A 269 -24.41 -8.11 12.18
CA SER A 269 -25.64 -8.00 12.98
C SER A 269 -25.82 -6.65 13.66
N THR A 270 -24.77 -5.84 13.77
CA THR A 270 -24.82 -4.49 14.33
C THR A 270 -25.06 -3.49 13.18
N PRO A 271 -26.22 -2.80 13.15
CA PRO A 271 -26.53 -1.86 12.08
C PRO A 271 -25.46 -0.76 11.95
N GLY A 272 -25.02 -0.50 10.73
CA GLY A 272 -23.96 0.47 10.42
C GLY A 272 -22.53 -0.01 10.65
N LEU A 273 -22.32 -1.24 11.12
CA LEU A 273 -21.01 -1.89 11.20
C LEU A 273 -20.85 -2.88 10.06
N PHE A 274 -19.77 -2.76 9.29
CA PHE A 274 -19.51 -3.55 8.09
C PHE A 274 -18.18 -4.27 8.19
N ASP A 275 -18.19 -5.57 7.90
CA ASP A 275 -16.99 -6.34 7.62
C ASP A 275 -16.58 -6.11 6.18
N VAL A 276 -15.29 -5.90 5.92
CA VAL A 276 -14.73 -5.73 4.58
C VAL A 276 -13.70 -6.83 4.34
N TYR A 277 -13.83 -7.52 3.21
CA TYR A 277 -12.96 -8.63 2.84
C TYR A 277 -12.17 -8.27 1.59
N LEU A 278 -10.88 -8.60 1.61
CA LEU A 278 -10.00 -8.54 0.45
C LEU A 278 -9.44 -9.95 0.20
N ASN A 279 -9.58 -10.43 -1.03
CA ASN A 279 -8.98 -11.69 -1.47
C ASN A 279 -8.10 -11.46 -2.67
N ALA A 280 -6.92 -12.08 -2.66
CA ALA A 280 -6.05 -12.22 -3.82
C ALA A 280 -5.73 -13.71 -4.00
N ARG A 281 -5.89 -14.21 -5.21
CA ARG A 281 -5.57 -15.58 -5.63
C ARG A 281 -4.52 -15.48 -6.72
N GLY A 282 -3.32 -15.99 -6.49
CA GLY A 282 -2.31 -16.15 -7.54
C GLY A 282 -2.49 -17.48 -8.28
N ASN A 283 -1.65 -17.69 -9.29
CA ASN A 283 -1.51 -18.95 -10.00
C ASN A 283 -0.02 -19.30 -10.14
N VAL A 284 0.27 -20.55 -10.50
CA VAL A 284 1.62 -20.92 -10.94
C VAL A 284 1.94 -20.20 -12.24
N GLN A 285 3.14 -19.61 -12.34
CA GLN A 285 3.59 -18.85 -13.51
C GLN A 285 3.49 -19.72 -14.76
N LYS A 286 2.82 -19.18 -15.79
CA LYS A 286 2.66 -19.83 -17.09
C LYS A 286 3.61 -19.20 -18.09
N ASP A 287 4.25 -20.06 -18.89
CA ASP A 287 5.13 -19.68 -19.99
C ASP A 287 6.31 -18.78 -19.61
N ILE A 288 7.03 -19.12 -18.53
CA ILE A 288 8.36 -18.56 -18.29
C ILE A 288 9.43 -19.36 -19.03
N THR A 289 10.45 -18.68 -19.54
CA THR A 289 11.68 -19.35 -19.99
C THR A 289 12.26 -20.13 -18.80
N PRO A 290 12.48 -21.44 -18.92
CA PRO A 290 13.08 -22.23 -17.84
C PRO A 290 14.44 -21.67 -17.43
N LEU A 291 14.74 -21.77 -16.13
CA LEU A 291 16.05 -21.43 -15.60
C LEU A 291 16.95 -22.66 -15.63
N ASP A 292 17.98 -22.63 -16.46
CA ASP A 292 19.02 -23.66 -16.49
C ASP A 292 20.11 -23.33 -15.48
N LEU A 293 20.19 -24.11 -14.39
CA LEU A 293 21.21 -23.97 -13.35
C LEU A 293 22.23 -25.11 -13.44
N VAL A 294 23.52 -24.75 -13.52
CA VAL A 294 24.63 -25.71 -13.38
C VAL A 294 25.35 -25.42 -12.08
N LEU A 295 25.21 -26.33 -11.12
CA LEU A 295 26.00 -26.31 -9.89
C LEU A 295 27.36 -26.95 -10.18
N VAL A 296 28.39 -26.12 -10.32
CA VAL A 296 29.79 -26.59 -10.41
C VAL A 296 30.36 -26.65 -9.01
N VAL A 297 30.36 -27.86 -8.44
CA VAL A 297 30.84 -28.12 -7.08
C VAL A 297 32.31 -28.53 -7.13
N ASP A 298 33.12 -27.97 -6.23
CA ASP A 298 34.48 -28.46 -6.01
C ASP A 298 34.45 -29.78 -5.20
N TRP A 299 35.06 -30.82 -5.74
CA TRP A 299 35.22 -32.14 -5.12
C TRP A 299 36.69 -32.46 -4.77
N SER A 300 37.55 -31.44 -4.73
CA SER A 300 38.95 -31.58 -4.38
C SER A 300 39.13 -32.11 -2.94
N GLY A 301 40.32 -32.66 -2.66
CA GLY A 301 40.61 -33.29 -1.36
C GLY A 301 40.44 -32.36 -0.15
N SER A 302 40.70 -31.05 -0.31
CA SER A 302 40.52 -30.02 0.73
C SER A 302 39.05 -29.77 1.09
N MET A 303 38.10 -30.25 0.29
CA MET A 303 36.67 -30.21 0.63
C MET A 303 36.28 -31.28 1.66
N ASN A 304 37.13 -32.29 1.90
CA ASN A 304 36.93 -33.22 3.01
C ASN A 304 37.33 -32.62 4.36
N ASP A 305 38.17 -31.58 4.36
CA ASP A 305 38.56 -30.89 5.59
C ASP A 305 37.34 -30.19 6.18
N ASN A 306 37.12 -30.36 7.48
CA ASN A 306 35.97 -29.81 8.22
C ASN A 306 34.60 -30.18 7.62
N ASN A 307 34.48 -31.33 6.94
CA ASN A 307 33.22 -31.86 6.40
C ASN A 307 32.50 -30.92 5.41
N ARG A 308 33.23 -30.03 4.72
CA ARG A 308 32.63 -29.08 3.77
C ARG A 308 31.86 -29.79 2.65
N ILE A 309 32.36 -30.92 2.18
CA ILE A 309 31.68 -31.78 1.20
C ILE A 309 30.42 -32.46 1.76
N GLY A 310 30.34 -32.65 3.07
CA GLY A 310 29.15 -33.17 3.74
C GLY A 310 28.02 -32.14 3.73
N GLU A 311 28.33 -30.89 4.06
CA GLU A 311 27.36 -29.78 4.02
C GLU A 311 26.83 -29.56 2.59
N VAL A 312 27.71 -29.57 1.58
CA VAL A 312 27.31 -29.42 0.17
C VAL A 312 26.39 -30.55 -0.32
N LYS A 313 26.47 -31.75 0.27
CA LYS A 313 25.57 -32.87 -0.06
C LYS A 313 24.20 -32.77 0.61
N ILE A 314 24.11 -32.06 1.73
CA ILE A 314 22.87 -31.90 2.51
C ILE A 314 22.02 -30.77 1.93
N GLY A 315 22.65 -29.72 1.38
CA GLY A 315 21.98 -28.60 0.73
C GLY A 315 21.69 -27.46 1.69
#